data_AF-A0A952I9S9-F1
#
_entry.id   AF-A0A952I9S9-F1
#
_cell.length_a   1.000
_cell.length_b   1.000
_cell.length_c   1.000
_cell.angle_alpha   90.00
_cell.angle_beta   90.00
_cell.angle_gamma   90.00
#
_symmetry.space_group_name_H-M   'P 1'
#
loop_
_entity.id
_entity.type
_entity.pdbx_description
1 polymer ?
#
loop_
_entity_poly.entity_id
_entity_poly.type
_entity_poly.pdbx_seq_one_letter_code
_entity_poly.pdbx_strand_id
1 'polypeptide(L)'
;MRRSGLVVFCIFLIVCKISAQTGKPSINEDDVKEIKTLSVFLIKEFEQLLNLISDEGVGYVKRNEIIENSYKNQSGQQLFKSPDVIIENDLQDGYKNDLKVAHYLKKFDLLYSKQSTNSISFENIQVFDVLEKDYIYLEVFFESYFLGGNIIENQPFPYTQRIATIEAKREVGTVWNLKILSIIFFNPKTHQLPEQTRIPIKEVIVNWENPDKKPNEYIIYLGDEYLTTTSDTFYKVQYHQHDTNIFQQLKIIKLKEKEDSDTKESNLVNPISNSPSKRKPKTNAVGIIILMITLPLIMIGLFTKN
;
A
#
# COMPACT_ATOMS: atom_id res chain seq x y z
N MET A 1 -31.98 -61.69 -51.48
CA MET A 1 -30.80 -62.00 -50.65
C MET A 1 -29.75 -60.94 -50.98
N ARG A 2 -29.16 -60.11 -50.11
CA ARG A 2 -29.17 -59.93 -48.66
C ARG A 2 -29.12 -58.41 -48.40
N ARG A 3 -29.99 -57.93 -47.51
CA ARG A 3 -29.87 -56.65 -46.80
C ARG A 3 -28.84 -56.80 -45.66
N SER A 4 -28.47 -55.68 -45.03
CA SER A 4 -27.71 -55.56 -43.77
C SER A 4 -26.22 -55.25 -43.94
N GLY A 5 -25.92 -53.95 -44.02
CA GLY A 5 -24.56 -53.41 -44.04
C GLY A 5 -24.57 -51.90 -43.77
N LEU A 6 -25.41 -51.45 -42.84
CA LEU A 6 -25.50 -50.07 -42.38
C LEU A 6 -25.93 -50.15 -40.92
N VAL A 7 -25.46 -49.25 -40.06
CA VAL A 7 -25.80 -49.14 -38.61
C VAL A 7 -24.96 -50.02 -37.66
N VAL A 8 -23.62 -49.89 -37.65
CA VAL A 8 -22.81 -50.25 -36.46
C VAL A 8 -21.75 -49.18 -36.09
N PHE A 9 -21.60 -48.09 -36.84
CA PHE A 9 -20.47 -47.15 -36.65
C PHE A 9 -20.82 -45.77 -36.06
N CYS A 10 -22.03 -45.55 -35.52
CA CYS A 10 -22.44 -44.22 -35.00
C CYS A 10 -22.87 -44.17 -33.53
N ILE A 11 -22.74 -45.26 -32.75
CA ILE A 11 -23.25 -45.32 -31.36
C ILE A 11 -22.10 -45.34 -30.31
N PHE A 12 -20.84 -45.16 -30.73
CA PHE A 12 -19.68 -45.18 -29.81
C PHE A 12 -18.91 -43.85 -29.73
N LEU A 13 -19.54 -42.73 -30.09
CA LEU A 13 -18.99 -41.37 -29.96
C LEU A 13 -19.87 -40.43 -29.11
N ILE A 14 -20.71 -41.00 -28.21
CA ILE A 14 -21.63 -40.24 -27.36
C ILE A 14 -21.59 -40.76 -25.92
N VAL A 15 -20.43 -40.79 -25.23
CA VAL A 15 -20.46 -40.94 -23.75
C VAL A 15 -19.33 -40.22 -22.99
N CYS A 16 -18.19 -39.87 -23.60
CA CYS A 16 -17.18 -39.07 -22.89
C CYS A 16 -17.51 -37.57 -22.91
N LYS A 17 -18.67 -37.18 -22.37
CA LYS A 17 -18.77 -35.87 -21.70
C LYS A 17 -17.98 -35.99 -20.41
N ILE A 18 -16.66 -35.85 -20.54
CA ILE A 18 -15.78 -35.54 -19.42
C ILE A 18 -16.33 -34.23 -18.87
N SER A 19 -17.19 -34.34 -17.86
CA SER A 19 -17.51 -33.24 -16.97
C SER A 19 -16.23 -32.91 -16.24
N ALA A 20 -15.35 -32.16 -16.90
CA ALA A 20 -14.38 -31.33 -16.24
C ALA A 20 -15.22 -30.37 -15.39
N GLN A 21 -15.56 -30.80 -14.18
CA GLN A 21 -15.94 -29.88 -13.12
C GLN A 21 -14.69 -29.06 -12.88
N THR A 22 -14.53 -28.01 -13.67
CA THR A 22 -13.67 -26.87 -13.35
C THR A 22 -14.29 -26.23 -12.12
N GLY A 23 -14.10 -26.87 -10.96
CA GLY A 23 -14.34 -26.24 -9.68
C GLY A 23 -13.47 -24.99 -9.69
N LYS A 24 -14.13 -23.82 -9.69
CA LYS A 24 -13.44 -22.55 -9.55
C LYS A 24 -12.59 -22.67 -8.29
N PRO A 25 -11.25 -22.54 -8.38
CA PRO A 25 -10.40 -22.73 -7.21
C PRO A 25 -10.82 -21.72 -6.16
N SER A 26 -11.32 -22.24 -5.03
CA SER A 26 -11.72 -21.43 -3.88
C SER A 26 -10.50 -20.67 -3.38
N ILE A 27 -10.68 -19.39 -3.10
CA ILE A 27 -9.64 -18.56 -2.48
C ILE A 27 -9.31 -19.08 -1.07
N ASN A 28 -8.02 -19.17 -0.71
CA ASN A 28 -7.60 -19.55 0.65
C ASN A 28 -7.22 -18.31 1.50
N GLU A 29 -6.92 -18.51 2.79
CA GLU A 29 -6.61 -17.39 3.69
C GLU A 29 -5.33 -16.62 3.31
N ASP A 30 -4.31 -17.31 2.79
CA ASP A 30 -3.06 -16.69 2.34
C ASP A 30 -3.32 -15.80 1.12
N ASP A 31 -4.15 -16.26 0.18
CA ASP A 31 -4.58 -15.49 -0.97
C ASP A 31 -5.35 -14.23 -0.56
N VAL A 32 -6.28 -14.35 0.41
CA VAL A 32 -7.02 -13.19 0.94
C VAL A 32 -6.04 -12.16 1.50
N LYS A 33 -5.06 -12.59 2.28
CA LYS A 33 -4.05 -11.70 2.87
C LYS A 33 -3.19 -11.03 1.80
N GLU A 34 -2.75 -11.78 0.79
CA GLU A 34 -1.97 -11.26 -0.33
C GLU A 34 -2.78 -10.23 -1.13
N ILE A 35 -4.00 -10.55 -1.52
CA ILE A 35 -4.89 -9.63 -2.26
C ILE A 35 -5.13 -8.34 -1.47
N LYS A 36 -5.42 -8.44 -0.17
CA LYS A 36 -5.60 -7.25 0.68
C LYS A 36 -4.34 -6.38 0.70
N THR A 37 -3.16 -7.00 0.80
CA THR A 37 -1.87 -6.28 0.78
C THR A 37 -1.61 -5.59 -0.56
N LEU A 38 -1.79 -6.33 -1.67
CA LEU A 38 -1.61 -5.80 -3.03
C LEU A 38 -2.61 -4.67 -3.34
N SER A 39 -3.81 -4.72 -2.75
CA SER A 39 -4.82 -3.67 -2.93
C SER A 39 -4.40 -2.34 -2.32
N VAL A 40 -3.73 -2.35 -1.16
CA VAL A 40 -3.15 -1.13 -0.57
C VAL A 40 -2.09 -0.55 -1.50
N PHE A 41 -1.20 -1.40 -2.03
CA PHE A 41 -0.17 -0.95 -2.97
C PHE A 41 -0.78 -0.37 -4.24
N LEU A 42 -1.83 -0.98 -4.79
CA LEU A 42 -2.50 -0.48 -5.99
C LEU A 42 -3.09 0.94 -5.80
N ILE A 43 -3.63 1.24 -4.61
CA ILE A 43 -4.08 2.61 -4.28
C ILE A 43 -2.91 3.59 -4.17
N LYS A 44 -1.78 3.16 -3.63
CA LYS A 44 -0.55 3.98 -3.61
C LYS A 44 0.05 4.18 -5.00
N GLU A 45 -0.03 3.20 -5.89
CA GLU A 45 0.36 3.38 -7.30
C GLU A 45 -0.57 4.36 -8.01
N PHE A 46 -1.87 4.38 -7.68
CA PHE A 46 -2.78 5.39 -8.19
C PHE A 46 -2.42 6.80 -7.69
N GLU A 47 -2.06 6.95 -6.42
CA GLU A 47 -1.53 8.22 -5.87
C GLU A 47 -0.28 8.68 -6.65
N GLN A 48 0.65 7.76 -6.90
CA GLN A 48 1.88 8.04 -7.67
C GLN A 48 1.58 8.42 -9.12
N LEU A 49 0.61 7.76 -9.76
CA LEU A 49 0.17 8.11 -11.11
C LEU A 49 -0.31 9.56 -11.17
N LEU A 50 -1.15 9.99 -10.22
CA LEU A 50 -1.63 11.37 -10.18
C LEU A 50 -0.47 12.36 -9.94
N ASN A 51 0.45 12.05 -9.03
CA ASN A 51 1.63 12.87 -8.79
C ASN A 51 2.51 13.00 -10.05
N LEU A 52 2.73 11.89 -10.77
CA LEU A 52 3.50 11.88 -12.01
C LEU A 52 2.81 12.66 -13.14
N ILE A 53 1.48 12.64 -13.20
CA ILE A 53 0.71 13.49 -14.12
C ILE A 53 0.77 14.96 -13.69
N SER A 54 0.90 15.29 -12.41
CA SER A 54 1.02 16.67 -11.93
C SER A 54 2.45 17.24 -11.97
N ASP A 55 3.47 16.42 -12.18
CA ASP A 55 4.87 16.85 -12.20
C ASP A 55 5.16 17.80 -13.37
N GLU A 56 5.67 19.00 -13.09
CA GLU A 56 6.03 20.00 -14.12
C GLU A 56 7.22 19.58 -15.00
N GLY A 57 8.09 18.70 -14.50
CA GLY A 57 9.22 18.14 -15.25
C GLY A 57 8.81 17.09 -16.30
N VAL A 58 7.59 16.56 -16.22
CA VAL A 58 7.08 15.56 -17.17
C VAL A 58 6.44 16.26 -18.37
N GLY A 59 7.12 16.22 -19.50
CA GLY A 59 6.62 16.79 -20.75
C GLY A 59 5.29 16.17 -21.24
N TYR A 60 4.52 16.95 -21.98
CA TYR A 60 3.16 16.60 -22.45
C TYR A 60 3.06 15.22 -23.13
N VAL A 61 3.96 14.91 -24.08
CA VAL A 61 3.95 13.63 -24.81
C VAL A 61 4.12 12.46 -23.84
N LYS A 62 5.08 12.56 -22.91
CA LYS A 62 5.35 11.50 -21.94
C LYS A 62 4.17 11.31 -20.98
N ARG A 63 3.55 12.42 -20.58
CA ARG A 63 2.38 12.42 -19.70
C ARG A 63 1.17 11.73 -20.34
N ASN A 64 0.90 12.01 -21.61
CA ASN A 64 -0.14 11.29 -22.35
C ASN A 64 0.14 9.79 -22.42
N GLU A 65 1.40 9.40 -22.65
CA GLU A 65 1.81 7.99 -22.63
C GLU A 65 1.57 7.35 -21.26
N ILE A 66 1.93 8.04 -20.17
CA ILE A 66 1.67 7.60 -18.78
C ILE A 66 0.16 7.41 -18.55
N ILE A 67 -0.66 8.39 -18.93
CA ILE A 67 -2.12 8.33 -18.81
C ILE A 67 -2.66 7.13 -19.58
N GLU A 68 -2.29 6.96 -20.85
CA GLU A 68 -2.76 5.84 -21.68
C GLU A 68 -2.32 4.48 -21.13
N ASN A 69 -1.06 4.35 -20.72
CA ASN A 69 -0.52 3.11 -20.16
C ASN A 69 -1.21 2.67 -18.86
N SER A 70 -1.83 3.61 -18.13
CA SER A 70 -2.55 3.30 -16.88
C SER A 70 -3.83 2.47 -17.06
N TYR A 71 -4.43 2.47 -18.26
CA TYR A 71 -5.66 1.71 -18.56
C TYR A 71 -5.56 0.88 -19.85
N LYS A 72 -4.43 0.94 -20.56
CA LYS A 72 -4.18 0.13 -21.75
C LYS A 72 -3.94 -1.33 -21.35
N ASN A 73 -4.69 -2.22 -21.97
CA ASN A 73 -4.54 -3.66 -21.77
C ASN A 73 -3.09 -4.10 -22.03
N GLN A 74 -2.58 -4.99 -21.16
CA GLN A 74 -1.24 -5.57 -21.25
C GLN A 74 -0.08 -4.58 -21.06
N SER A 75 -0.37 -3.35 -20.62
CA SER A 75 0.67 -2.46 -20.12
C SER A 75 1.15 -2.97 -18.77
N GLY A 76 2.47 -2.99 -18.56
CA GLY A 76 3.07 -3.29 -17.26
C GLY A 76 2.72 -2.26 -16.18
N GLN A 77 2.20 -1.09 -16.57
CA GLN A 77 1.76 0.00 -15.70
C GLN A 77 0.22 0.10 -15.63
N GLN A 78 -0.50 -0.93 -16.10
CA GLN A 78 -1.96 -0.91 -16.09
C GLN A 78 -2.49 -0.97 -14.65
N LEU A 79 -3.15 0.09 -14.18
CA LEU A 79 -3.83 0.15 -12.89
C LEU A 79 -5.33 -0.11 -13.04
N PHE A 80 -5.93 0.41 -14.11
CA PHE A 80 -7.37 0.34 -14.36
C PHE A 80 -7.71 -0.78 -15.34
N LYS A 81 -8.86 -1.42 -15.12
CA LYS A 81 -9.31 -2.54 -15.96
C LYS A 81 -9.48 -2.17 -17.43
N SER A 82 -9.97 -0.96 -17.71
CA SER A 82 -10.23 -0.46 -19.05
C SER A 82 -10.30 1.08 -19.04
N PRO A 83 -10.25 1.75 -20.22
CA PRO A 83 -10.49 3.20 -20.31
C PRO A 83 -11.89 3.64 -19.87
N ASP A 84 -12.84 2.71 -19.77
CA ASP A 84 -14.25 2.97 -19.44
C ASP A 84 -14.55 2.84 -17.94
N VAL A 85 -13.55 2.52 -17.11
CA VAL A 85 -13.67 2.51 -15.65
C VAL A 85 -14.21 3.85 -15.16
N ILE A 86 -15.18 3.82 -14.25
CA ILE A 86 -15.87 5.02 -13.77
C ILE A 86 -15.13 5.62 -12.56
N ILE A 87 -14.93 6.94 -12.61
CA ILE A 87 -14.41 7.76 -11.51
C ILE A 87 -15.39 8.91 -11.28
N GLU A 88 -15.94 9.03 -10.08
CA GLU A 88 -16.76 10.19 -9.70
C GLU A 88 -15.92 11.47 -9.67
N ASN A 89 -16.37 12.50 -10.38
CA ASN A 89 -15.60 13.73 -10.58
C ASN A 89 -15.52 14.60 -9.32
N ASP A 90 -14.30 14.96 -8.94
CA ASP A 90 -13.94 15.96 -7.91
C ASP A 90 -13.12 17.12 -8.47
N LEU A 91 -12.96 17.19 -9.80
CA LEU A 91 -12.05 18.16 -10.41
C LEU A 91 -12.65 19.57 -10.58
N GLN A 92 -13.96 19.72 -10.37
CA GLN A 92 -14.69 20.96 -10.55
C GLN A 92 -15.80 21.05 -9.50
N ASP A 93 -15.99 22.23 -8.93
CA ASP A 93 -17.04 22.43 -7.93
C ASP A 93 -18.44 22.30 -8.56
N GLY A 94 -19.39 21.75 -7.80
CA GLY A 94 -20.80 21.66 -8.19
C GLY A 94 -21.19 20.59 -9.23
N TYR A 95 -20.25 19.90 -9.89
CA TYR A 95 -20.57 18.86 -10.90
C TYR A 95 -20.00 17.48 -10.56
N LYS A 96 -20.82 16.68 -9.85
CA LYS A 96 -20.57 15.26 -9.54
C LYS A 96 -21.08 14.34 -10.66
N ASN A 97 -20.57 14.54 -11.87
CA ASN A 97 -20.84 13.60 -12.96
C ASN A 97 -19.75 12.54 -12.99
N ASP A 98 -20.16 11.29 -13.16
CA ASP A 98 -19.27 10.17 -13.39
C ASP A 98 -18.47 10.37 -14.68
N LEU A 99 -17.15 10.18 -14.59
CA LEU A 99 -16.25 10.26 -15.73
C LEU A 99 -15.61 8.91 -15.98
N LYS A 100 -15.45 8.55 -17.25
CA LYS A 100 -14.54 7.46 -17.64
C LYS A 100 -13.11 7.84 -17.26
N VAL A 101 -12.30 6.88 -16.80
CA VAL A 101 -10.94 7.13 -16.31
C VAL A 101 -10.07 7.85 -17.34
N ALA A 102 -10.19 7.48 -18.62
CA ALA A 102 -9.46 8.14 -19.69
C ALA A 102 -9.80 9.64 -19.80
N HIS A 103 -11.06 10.01 -19.53
CA HIS A 103 -11.50 11.40 -19.52
C HIS A 103 -11.14 12.10 -18.20
N TYR A 104 -11.30 11.42 -17.07
CA TYR A 104 -10.92 11.93 -15.75
C TYR A 104 -9.43 12.31 -15.71
N LEU A 105 -8.52 11.41 -16.11
CA LEU A 105 -7.07 11.67 -16.06
C LEU A 105 -6.64 12.79 -17.03
N LYS A 106 -7.27 12.90 -18.20
CA LYS A 106 -7.03 14.02 -19.13
C LYS A 106 -7.53 15.35 -18.55
N LYS A 107 -8.70 15.36 -17.92
CA LYS A 107 -9.20 16.55 -17.22
C LYS A 107 -8.31 16.92 -16.05
N PHE A 108 -7.84 15.94 -15.28
CA PHE A 108 -6.89 16.16 -14.19
C PHE A 108 -5.61 16.80 -14.71
N ASP A 109 -5.05 16.31 -15.83
CA ASP A 109 -3.90 16.93 -16.47
C ASP A 109 -4.17 18.39 -16.90
N LEU A 110 -5.37 18.69 -17.39
CA LEU A 110 -5.68 20.06 -17.83
C LEU A 110 -5.99 21.01 -16.66
N LEU A 111 -6.60 20.53 -15.58
CA LEU A 111 -7.18 21.39 -14.54
C LEU A 111 -6.29 21.51 -13.31
N TYR A 112 -5.47 20.51 -13.01
CA TYR A 112 -4.65 20.49 -11.81
C TYR A 112 -3.34 21.26 -12.02
N SER A 113 -3.03 22.21 -11.13
CA SER A 113 -1.77 22.97 -11.14
C SER A 113 -0.54 22.06 -11.09
N LYS A 114 0.42 22.25 -11.99
CA LYS A 114 1.65 21.45 -11.99
C LYS A 114 2.60 21.92 -10.90
N GLN A 115 3.35 20.99 -10.32
CA GLN A 115 4.25 21.23 -9.20
C GLN A 115 5.54 20.41 -9.40
N SER A 116 6.67 20.88 -8.88
CA SER A 116 7.94 20.13 -8.86
C SER A 116 8.02 19.09 -7.74
N THR A 117 7.09 19.13 -6.79
CA THR A 117 7.01 18.21 -5.66
C THR A 117 5.65 17.50 -5.65
N ASN A 118 5.60 16.30 -5.07
CA ASN A 118 4.34 15.58 -4.88
C ASN A 118 3.35 16.44 -4.10
N SER A 119 2.16 16.62 -4.65
CA SER A 119 1.09 17.46 -4.09
C SER A 119 -0.23 16.71 -3.94
N ILE A 120 -0.24 15.40 -4.24
CA ILE A 120 -1.36 14.49 -4.02
C ILE A 120 -0.95 13.45 -2.98
N SER A 121 -1.79 13.23 -1.98
CA SER A 121 -1.59 12.22 -0.93
C SER A 121 -2.89 11.45 -0.68
N PHE A 122 -2.80 10.12 -0.57
CA PHE A 122 -3.90 9.28 -0.12
C PHE A 122 -3.62 8.73 1.28
N GLU A 123 -4.53 8.94 2.21
CA GLU A 123 -4.36 8.52 3.60
C GLU A 123 -5.50 7.61 4.07
N ASN A 124 -5.37 7.09 5.29
CA ASN A 124 -6.40 6.29 5.96
C ASN A 124 -6.93 5.12 5.11
N ILE A 125 -6.03 4.49 4.35
CA ILE A 125 -6.34 3.39 3.42
C ILE A 125 -6.82 2.18 4.22
N GLN A 126 -8.07 1.76 3.99
CA GLN A 126 -8.72 0.66 4.69
C GLN A 126 -9.32 -0.33 3.69
N VAL A 127 -8.94 -1.60 3.86
CA VAL A 127 -9.29 -2.66 2.93
C VAL A 127 -10.46 -3.46 3.49
N PHE A 128 -11.51 -3.62 2.69
CA PHE A 128 -12.70 -4.40 3.04
C PHE A 128 -12.43 -5.90 2.86
N ASP A 129 -13.42 -6.72 3.17
CA ASP A 129 -13.32 -8.16 2.95
C ASP A 129 -13.30 -8.52 1.47
N VAL A 130 -12.57 -9.60 1.17
CA VAL A 130 -12.50 -10.15 -0.17
C VAL A 130 -13.76 -10.96 -0.41
N LEU A 131 -14.49 -10.60 -1.47
CA LEU A 131 -15.74 -11.22 -1.86
C LEU A 131 -15.51 -12.05 -3.12
N GLU A 132 -16.01 -13.30 -3.09
CA GLU A 132 -16.00 -14.19 -4.24
C GLU A 132 -17.43 -14.35 -4.77
N LYS A 133 -17.70 -13.78 -5.96
CA LYS A 133 -18.94 -13.98 -6.72
C LYS A 133 -18.59 -14.52 -8.11
N ASP A 134 -19.05 -13.87 -9.17
CA ASP A 134 -18.65 -14.16 -10.55
C ASP A 134 -17.14 -13.96 -10.75
N TYR A 135 -16.57 -12.98 -10.04
CA TYR A 135 -15.13 -12.70 -9.94
C TYR A 135 -14.75 -12.44 -8.47
N ILE A 136 -13.45 -12.41 -8.17
CA ILE A 136 -12.93 -12.06 -6.84
C ILE A 136 -12.72 -10.55 -6.82
N TYR A 137 -13.27 -9.88 -5.82
CA TYR A 137 -13.13 -8.44 -5.68
C TYR A 137 -13.17 -8.00 -4.24
N LEU A 138 -12.79 -6.75 -4.02
CA LEU A 138 -12.93 -6.08 -2.74
C LEU A 138 -13.07 -4.57 -2.95
N GLU A 139 -13.35 -3.89 -1.85
CA GLU A 139 -13.38 -2.43 -1.79
C GLU A 139 -12.22 -1.92 -0.94
N VAL A 140 -11.71 -0.75 -1.31
CA VAL A 140 -10.69 -0.04 -0.53
C VAL A 140 -11.16 1.38 -0.30
N PHE A 141 -11.36 1.73 0.96
CA PHE A 141 -11.56 3.11 1.39
C PHE A 141 -10.22 3.82 1.45
N PHE A 142 -10.21 5.08 1.05
CA PHE A 142 -9.07 5.98 1.24
C PHE A 142 -9.54 7.43 1.23
N GLU A 143 -8.71 8.28 1.80
CA GLU A 143 -8.94 9.71 1.87
C GLU A 143 -7.99 10.42 0.92
N SER A 144 -8.51 11.34 0.11
CA SER A 144 -7.77 11.98 -0.96
C SER A 144 -7.51 13.46 -0.66
N TYR A 145 -6.24 13.83 -0.67
CA TYR A 145 -5.75 15.17 -0.42
C TYR A 145 -5.03 15.70 -1.66
N PHE A 146 -5.44 16.89 -2.10
CA PHE A 146 -4.91 17.57 -3.25
C PHE A 146 -4.45 18.96 -2.81
N LEU A 147 -3.13 19.14 -2.61
CA LEU A 147 -2.54 20.38 -2.09
C LEU A 147 -2.40 21.47 -3.16
N GLY A 148 -2.29 21.07 -4.43
CA GLY A 148 -2.35 21.97 -5.57
C GLY A 148 -3.74 22.57 -5.78
N GLY A 149 -3.81 23.59 -6.64
CA GLY A 149 -5.05 24.31 -6.97
C GLY A 149 -5.61 23.94 -8.35
N ASN A 150 -6.89 24.25 -8.56
CA ASN A 150 -7.47 24.23 -9.90
C ASN A 150 -7.02 25.49 -10.67
N ILE A 151 -6.42 25.32 -11.85
CA ILE A 151 -5.84 26.44 -12.61
C ILE A 151 -6.89 27.43 -13.15
N ILE A 152 -8.15 27.00 -13.28
CA ILE A 152 -9.25 27.83 -13.80
C ILE A 152 -9.95 28.55 -12.65
N GLU A 153 -10.29 27.81 -11.58
CA GLU A 153 -11.11 28.32 -10.49
C GLU A 153 -10.27 29.03 -9.40
N ASN A 154 -8.95 28.79 -9.38
CA ASN A 154 -8.02 29.27 -8.35
C ASN A 154 -8.51 28.94 -6.92
N GLN A 155 -9.22 27.84 -6.78
CA GLN A 155 -9.69 27.29 -5.50
C GLN A 155 -8.92 26.00 -5.18
N PRO A 156 -8.71 25.71 -3.88
CA PRO A 156 -8.21 24.42 -3.46
C PRO A 156 -9.22 23.32 -3.77
N PHE A 157 -8.74 22.14 -4.14
CA PHE A 157 -9.61 20.99 -4.30
C PHE A 157 -10.20 20.58 -2.94
N PRO A 158 -11.46 20.11 -2.91
CA PRO A 158 -12.04 19.62 -1.68
C PRO A 158 -11.30 18.35 -1.23
N TYR A 159 -11.17 18.19 0.08
CA TYR A 159 -10.88 16.90 0.67
C TYR A 159 -12.02 15.93 0.35
N THR A 160 -11.69 14.73 -0.11
CA THR A 160 -12.69 13.71 -0.46
C THR A 160 -12.38 12.35 0.13
N GLN A 161 -13.43 11.63 0.50
CA GLN A 161 -13.36 10.25 0.93
C GLN A 161 -13.85 9.37 -0.23
N ARG A 162 -13.11 8.30 -0.54
CA ARG A 162 -13.31 7.50 -1.75
C ARG A 162 -13.38 6.01 -1.43
N ILE A 163 -14.05 5.27 -2.30
CA ILE A 163 -14.04 3.82 -2.38
C ILE A 163 -13.54 3.42 -3.77
N ALA A 164 -12.47 2.63 -3.82
CA ALA A 164 -12.08 1.93 -5.03
C ALA A 164 -12.58 0.48 -4.99
N THR A 165 -13.28 0.05 -6.04
CA THR A 165 -13.60 -1.37 -6.24
C THR A 165 -12.49 -2.00 -7.05
N ILE A 166 -11.89 -3.07 -6.54
CA ILE A 166 -10.73 -3.73 -7.14
C ILE A 166 -11.09 -5.18 -7.48
N GLU A 167 -10.88 -5.56 -8.74
CA GLU A 167 -10.93 -6.96 -9.18
C GLU A 167 -9.56 -7.61 -8.95
N ALA A 168 -9.56 -8.81 -8.39
CA ALA A 168 -8.39 -9.66 -8.32
C ALA A 168 -8.56 -10.85 -9.27
N LYS A 169 -7.63 -11.00 -10.20
CA LYS A 169 -7.60 -12.13 -11.13
C LYS A 169 -6.28 -12.85 -11.03
N ARG A 170 -6.32 -14.17 -10.84
CA ARG A 170 -5.12 -15.00 -10.93
C ARG A 170 -4.69 -15.12 -12.38
N GLU A 171 -3.45 -14.72 -12.68
CA GLU A 171 -2.84 -14.99 -13.98
C GLU A 171 -2.35 -16.45 -14.05
N VAL A 172 -1.82 -16.87 -15.20
CA VAL A 172 -1.27 -18.22 -15.35
C VAL A 172 -0.19 -18.43 -14.28
N GLY A 173 -0.44 -19.35 -13.35
CA GLY A 173 0.43 -19.62 -12.19
C GLY A 173 -0.21 -19.20 -10.87
N THR A 174 0.59 -18.55 -10.01
CA THR A 174 0.22 -18.20 -8.63
C THR A 174 0.13 -16.70 -8.36
N VAL A 175 0.35 -15.86 -9.36
CA VAL A 175 0.41 -14.39 -9.17
C VAL A 175 -0.98 -13.77 -9.31
N TRP A 176 -1.33 -12.92 -8.35
CA TRP A 176 -2.54 -12.11 -8.39
C TRP A 176 -2.29 -10.83 -9.20
N ASN A 177 -3.12 -10.59 -10.21
CA ASN A 177 -3.18 -9.34 -10.95
C ASN A 177 -4.44 -8.57 -10.52
N LEU A 178 -4.23 -7.41 -9.91
CA LEU A 178 -5.31 -6.54 -9.44
C LEU A 178 -5.53 -5.38 -10.42
N LYS A 179 -6.80 -4.99 -10.58
CA LYS A 179 -7.21 -3.87 -11.43
C LYS A 179 -8.35 -3.10 -10.79
N ILE A 180 -8.30 -1.77 -10.85
CA ILE A 180 -9.38 -0.89 -10.39
C ILE A 180 -10.54 -0.96 -11.39
N LEU A 181 -11.75 -1.21 -10.89
CA LEU A 181 -13.01 -1.25 -11.65
C LEU A 181 -13.79 0.07 -11.56
N SER A 182 -13.70 0.77 -10.43
CA SER A 182 -14.36 2.05 -10.19
C SER A 182 -13.74 2.79 -9.02
N ILE A 183 -13.87 4.12 -9.00
CA ILE A 183 -13.56 4.99 -7.86
C ILE A 183 -14.74 5.93 -7.62
N ILE A 184 -15.42 5.77 -6.49
CA ILE A 184 -16.61 6.53 -6.13
C ILE A 184 -16.40 7.26 -4.80
N PHE A 185 -17.24 8.24 -4.49
CA PHE A 185 -17.27 8.88 -3.19
C PHE A 185 -17.76 7.89 -2.13
N PHE A 186 -17.14 7.96 -0.97
CA PHE A 186 -17.61 7.25 0.20
C PHE A 186 -19.00 7.78 0.59
N ASN A 187 -19.90 6.84 0.93
CA ASN A 187 -21.24 7.13 1.39
C ASN A 187 -21.53 6.27 2.62
N PRO A 188 -21.67 6.84 3.82
CA PRO A 188 -21.83 6.09 5.06
C PRO A 188 -23.16 5.33 5.16
N LYS A 189 -24.13 5.60 4.28
CA LYS A 189 -25.40 4.85 4.23
C LYS A 189 -25.28 3.52 3.50
N THR A 190 -24.37 3.44 2.53
CA THR A 190 -24.19 2.26 1.65
C THR A 190 -22.89 1.53 1.94
N HIS A 191 -21.88 2.24 2.46
CA HIS A 191 -20.57 1.70 2.77
C HIS A 191 -20.40 1.69 4.29
N GLN A 192 -20.14 0.51 4.84
CA GLN A 192 -19.78 0.34 6.25
C GLN A 192 -18.28 0.10 6.30
N LEU A 193 -17.53 1.07 6.82
CA LEU A 193 -16.09 0.88 7.00
C LEU A 193 -15.85 -0.40 7.82
N PRO A 194 -14.87 -1.22 7.43
CA PRO A 194 -14.49 -2.37 8.23
C PRO A 194 -14.19 -1.87 9.63
N GLU A 195 -14.71 -2.55 10.65
CA GLU A 195 -14.39 -2.24 12.02
C GLU A 195 -12.87 -2.34 12.12
N GLN A 196 -12.22 -1.18 12.28
CA GLN A 196 -10.77 -1.14 12.38
C GLN A 196 -10.43 -2.07 13.53
N THR A 197 -9.85 -3.23 13.21
CA THR A 197 -9.19 -4.03 14.22
C THR A 197 -8.07 -3.11 14.63
N ARG A 198 -8.28 -2.32 15.70
CA ARG A 198 -7.34 -1.32 16.16
C ARG A 198 -6.01 -2.03 16.18
N ILE A 199 -5.14 -1.73 15.21
CA ILE A 199 -3.82 -2.34 15.18
C ILE A 199 -3.28 -1.97 16.54
N PRO A 200 -3.03 -2.95 17.42
CA PRO A 200 -2.75 -2.65 18.81
C PRO A 200 -1.58 -1.69 18.79
N ILE A 201 -1.81 -0.47 19.29
CA ILE A 201 -0.75 0.52 19.44
C ILE A 201 0.32 -0.18 20.26
N LYS A 202 1.46 -0.44 19.63
CA LYS A 202 2.57 -1.04 20.36
C LYS A 202 3.25 0.09 21.08
N GLU A 203 3.34 -0.04 22.39
CA GLU A 203 4.17 0.82 23.20
C GLU A 203 5.60 0.28 23.15
N VAL A 204 6.53 1.08 22.67
CA VAL A 204 7.96 0.83 22.82
C VAL A 204 8.52 1.82 23.83
N ILE A 205 9.23 1.29 24.82
CA ILE A 205 9.95 2.09 25.80
C ILE A 205 11.36 2.30 25.27
N VAL A 206 11.64 3.52 24.83
CA VAL A 206 12.98 3.95 24.44
C VAL A 206 13.70 4.42 25.69
N ASN A 207 14.91 3.89 25.94
CA ASN A 207 15.73 4.29 27.07
C ASN A 207 17.01 4.93 26.55
N TRP A 208 17.58 5.85 27.31
CA TRP A 208 18.90 6.43 27.03
C TRP A 208 19.70 6.57 28.33
N GLU A 209 21.02 6.64 28.21
CA GLU A 209 21.88 6.85 29.35
C GLU A 209 21.94 8.32 29.75
N ASN A 210 21.90 8.58 31.05
CA ASN A 210 22.24 9.88 31.63
C ASN A 210 23.68 9.82 32.15
N PRO A 211 24.67 10.30 31.37
CA PRO A 211 26.08 10.17 31.74
C PRO A 211 26.42 10.94 33.02
N ASP A 212 25.72 12.05 33.28
CA ASP A 212 26.09 12.99 34.34
C ASP A 212 25.48 12.64 35.70
N LYS A 213 24.54 11.68 35.76
CA LYS A 213 23.78 11.30 36.97
C LYS A 213 23.12 12.48 37.71
N LYS A 214 22.99 13.63 37.06
CA LYS A 214 22.29 14.83 37.54
C LYS A 214 20.89 14.92 36.89
N PRO A 215 19.93 15.60 37.53
CA PRO A 215 18.65 15.89 36.89
C PRO A 215 18.92 16.69 35.61
N ASN A 216 18.49 16.16 34.47
CA ASN A 216 18.60 16.82 33.18
C ASN A 216 17.22 16.81 32.54
N GLU A 217 16.91 17.85 31.78
CA GLU A 217 15.75 17.85 30.90
C GLU A 217 16.16 17.41 29.48
N TYR A 218 15.31 16.62 28.85
CA TYR A 218 15.48 16.12 27.50
C TYR A 218 14.29 16.57 26.66
N ILE A 219 14.55 17.08 25.46
CA ILE A 219 13.54 17.32 24.43
C ILE A 219 13.53 16.13 23.48
N ILE A 220 12.35 15.63 23.18
CA ILE A 220 12.14 14.48 22.29
C ILE A 220 11.44 14.94 21.03
N TYR A 221 12.00 14.59 19.88
CA TYR A 221 11.40 14.77 18.57
C TYR A 221 11.20 13.43 17.87
N LEU A 222 10.21 13.35 17.00
CA LEU A 222 10.06 12.29 16.00
C LEU A 222 10.11 12.92 14.61
N GLY A 223 11.18 12.64 13.86
CA GLY A 223 11.52 13.43 12.68
C GLY A 223 11.78 14.87 13.09
N ASP A 224 11.01 15.81 12.53
CA ASP A 224 11.06 17.24 12.84
C ASP A 224 9.97 17.69 13.83
N GLU A 225 9.09 16.79 14.28
CA GLU A 225 7.98 17.11 15.17
C GLU A 225 8.42 17.04 16.64
N TYR A 226 8.19 18.12 17.39
CA TYR A 226 8.38 18.14 18.84
C TYR A 226 7.31 17.28 19.52
N LEU A 227 7.74 16.28 20.29
CA LEU A 227 6.83 15.46 21.07
C LEU A 227 6.63 16.00 22.48
N THR A 228 7.72 16.13 23.25
CA THR A 228 7.66 16.49 24.66
C THR A 228 9.03 16.88 25.23
N THR A 229 9.00 17.41 26.45
CA THR A 229 10.16 17.59 27.32
C THR A 229 9.99 16.73 28.58
N THR A 230 11.00 15.96 28.95
CA THR A 230 10.97 15.09 30.15
C THR A 230 12.28 15.12 30.92
N SER A 231 12.23 14.90 32.23
CA SER A 231 13.40 14.65 33.07
C SER A 231 13.78 13.16 33.15
N ASP A 232 12.90 12.29 32.68
CA ASP A 232 13.11 10.85 32.69
C ASP A 232 14.15 10.44 31.63
N THR A 233 14.81 9.30 31.85
CA THR A 233 15.75 8.70 30.88
C THR A 233 15.07 7.64 30.02
N PHE A 234 13.75 7.72 29.91
CA PHE A 234 12.93 6.86 29.06
C PHE A 234 11.73 7.63 28.50
N TYR A 235 11.23 7.16 27.37
CA TYR A 235 10.00 7.66 26.77
C TYR A 235 9.22 6.53 26.11
N LYS A 236 7.90 6.57 26.30
CA LYS A 236 6.97 5.61 25.73
C LYS A 236 6.49 6.13 24.38
N VAL A 237 6.99 5.51 23.32
CA VAL A 237 6.58 5.82 21.95
C VAL A 237 5.44 4.88 21.57
N GLN A 238 4.31 5.47 21.18
CA GLN A 238 3.17 4.76 20.61
C GLN A 238 3.31 4.77 19.09
N TYR A 239 3.26 3.59 18.45
CA TYR A 239 3.36 3.49 17.00
C TYR A 239 2.51 2.37 16.42
N HIS A 240 2.21 2.50 15.13
CA HIS A 240 1.50 1.50 14.34
C HIS A 240 2.48 0.44 13.82
N GLN A 241 2.08 -0.84 13.79
CA GLN A 241 2.97 -1.99 13.52
C GLN A 241 3.80 -1.93 12.23
N HIS A 242 3.44 -1.08 11.27
CA HIS A 242 4.13 -0.95 10.00
C HIS A 242 5.25 0.10 10.00
N ASP A 243 5.38 0.91 11.05
CA ASP A 243 6.46 1.89 11.15
C ASP A 243 7.72 1.23 11.73
N THR A 244 8.44 0.50 10.88
CA THR A 244 9.68 -0.19 11.29
C THR A 244 10.83 0.77 11.54
N ASN A 245 10.69 2.06 11.23
CA ASN A 245 11.80 3.01 11.25
C ASN A 245 11.75 4.08 12.35
N ILE A 246 10.89 3.88 13.33
CA ILE A 246 10.67 4.88 14.38
C ILE A 246 11.94 5.22 15.19
N PHE A 247 12.83 4.23 15.39
CA PHE A 247 14.09 4.45 16.12
C PHE A 247 15.09 5.31 15.36
N GLN A 248 15.07 5.32 14.02
CA GLN A 248 15.95 6.19 13.23
C GLN A 248 15.44 7.63 13.18
N GLN A 249 14.13 7.82 13.42
CA GLN A 249 13.49 9.14 13.39
C GLN A 249 13.48 9.82 14.76
N LEU A 250 13.64 9.07 15.86
CA LEU A 250 13.60 9.63 17.20
C LEU A 250 14.89 10.42 17.51
N LYS A 251 14.76 11.70 17.84
CA LYS A 251 15.86 12.58 18.23
C LYS A 251 15.68 13.04 19.67
N ILE A 252 16.65 12.75 20.53
CA ILE A 252 16.65 13.12 21.95
C ILE A 252 17.76 14.15 22.17
N ILE A 253 17.37 15.35 22.61
CA ILE A 253 18.28 16.48 22.83
C ILE A 253 18.32 16.78 24.32
N LYS A 254 19.50 16.69 24.93
CA LYS A 254 19.69 17.12 26.31
C LYS A 254 19.76 18.65 26.39
N LEU A 255 18.95 19.25 27.25
CA LEU A 255 19.04 20.66 27.59
C LEU A 255 20.20 20.89 28.57
N LYS A 256 21.10 21.82 28.25
CA LYS A 256 22.11 22.30 29.22
C LYS A 256 21.40 23.13 30.29
N GLU A 257 21.79 22.91 31.53
CA GLU A 257 21.41 23.76 32.65
C GLU A 257 21.85 25.19 32.32
N LYS A 258 20.95 26.15 32.55
CA LYS A 258 21.18 27.54 32.21
C LYS A 258 22.18 28.11 33.22
N GLU A 259 23.47 27.88 33.01
CA GLU A 259 24.50 28.68 33.66
C GLU A 259 24.30 30.14 33.21
N ASP A 260 24.41 31.08 34.15
CA ASP A 260 24.09 32.51 34.01
C ASP A 260 24.95 33.30 32.98
N SER A 261 25.43 32.66 31.92
CA SER A 261 26.12 33.33 30.81
C SER A 261 25.66 32.78 29.45
N ASP A 262 25.24 33.71 28.58
CA ASP A 262 24.58 33.57 27.27
C ASP A 262 25.21 32.62 26.24
N THR A 263 25.23 31.30 26.45
CA THR A 263 25.47 30.35 25.36
C THR A 263 24.76 29.01 25.55
N LYS A 264 23.66 28.78 24.82
CA LYS A 264 23.01 27.47 24.73
C LYS A 264 23.69 26.62 23.66
N GLU A 265 24.52 25.69 24.08
CA GLU A 265 24.93 24.55 23.25
C GLU A 265 24.10 23.32 23.66
N SER A 266 23.67 22.49 22.70
CA SER A 266 22.90 21.28 22.96
C SER A 266 23.64 20.04 22.47
N ASN A 267 23.60 18.94 23.24
CA ASN A 267 24.22 17.67 22.87
C ASN A 267 23.16 16.65 22.46
N LEU A 268 23.42 15.92 21.36
CA LEU A 268 22.58 14.82 20.88
C LEU A 268 22.83 13.56 21.71
N VAL A 269 21.77 12.88 22.14
CA VAL A 269 21.85 11.60 22.86
C VAL A 269 21.29 10.49 21.96
N ASN A 270 22.05 9.42 21.80
CA ASN A 270 21.63 8.29 20.98
C ASN A 270 20.67 7.37 21.76
N PRO A 271 19.51 7.01 21.19
CA PRO A 271 18.59 6.08 21.82
C PRO A 271 19.18 4.67 21.87
N ILE A 272 18.92 3.94 22.96
CA ILE A 272 19.31 2.53 23.10
C ILE A 272 18.06 1.68 22.85
N SER A 273 18.08 0.86 21.80
CA SER A 273 17.00 -0.10 21.53
C SER A 273 17.12 -1.29 22.47
N ASN A 274 16.28 -1.31 23.51
CA ASN A 274 16.06 -2.50 24.30
C ASN A 274 15.02 -3.37 23.59
N SER A 275 15.46 -4.22 22.66
CA SER A 275 14.58 -5.29 22.16
C SER A 275 14.13 -6.13 23.36
N PRO A 276 12.82 -6.41 23.55
CA PRO A 276 12.34 -7.21 24.66
C PRO A 276 13.03 -8.57 24.60
N SER A 277 14.00 -8.76 25.50
CA SER A 277 14.66 -10.04 25.70
C SER A 277 13.56 -11.02 26.09
N LYS A 278 13.34 -12.03 25.23
CA LYS A 278 12.54 -13.20 25.57
C LYS A 278 13.19 -13.84 26.79
N ARG A 279 12.73 -13.49 27.99
CA ARG A 279 13.05 -14.24 29.21
C ARG A 279 12.53 -15.67 29.01
N LYS A 280 13.40 -16.57 28.58
CA LYS A 280 13.12 -18.00 28.58
C LYS A 280 12.92 -18.45 30.04
N PRO A 281 11.86 -19.19 30.36
CA PRO A 281 11.75 -19.86 31.66
C PRO A 281 12.94 -20.81 31.81
N LYS A 282 13.61 -20.78 32.98
CA LYS A 282 14.68 -21.72 33.34
C LYS A 282 14.15 -23.14 33.17
N THR A 283 14.65 -23.83 32.15
CA THR A 283 14.49 -25.26 31.94
C THR A 283 15.88 -25.86 31.89
N ASN A 284 16.03 -26.99 32.59
CA ASN A 284 17.29 -27.68 32.80
C ASN A 284 17.95 -28.08 31.47
N ALA A 285 19.28 -28.04 31.47
CA ALA A 285 20.13 -28.30 30.32
C ALA A 285 19.85 -29.68 29.69
N VAL A 286 19.55 -29.66 28.38
CA VAL A 286 19.79 -30.78 27.47
C VAL A 286 20.54 -30.18 26.29
N GLY A 287 21.78 -30.64 26.08
CA GLY A 287 22.65 -30.18 25.01
C GLY A 287 22.11 -30.57 23.65
N ILE A 288 22.10 -29.63 22.72
CA ILE A 288 21.83 -29.88 21.30
C ILE A 288 23.06 -29.42 20.51
N ILE A 289 23.62 -30.38 19.77
CA ILE A 289 24.75 -30.26 18.85
C ILE A 289 24.31 -29.42 17.65
N ILE A 290 25.06 -28.35 17.34
CA ILE A 290 24.88 -27.55 16.12
C ILE A 290 25.66 -28.24 14.99
N LEU A 291 24.94 -28.80 14.04
CA LEU A 291 25.46 -29.28 12.75
C LEU A 291 25.58 -28.07 11.81
N MET A 292 26.80 -27.69 11.44
CA MET A 292 27.03 -26.72 10.36
C MET A 292 26.72 -27.38 9.02
N ILE A 293 25.68 -26.91 8.34
CA ILE A 293 25.41 -27.24 6.94
C ILE A 293 25.95 -26.09 6.09
N THR A 294 26.98 -26.37 5.31
CA THR A 294 27.51 -25.50 4.26
C THR A 294 26.56 -25.52 3.06
N LEU A 295 26.11 -24.35 2.63
CA LEU A 295 25.37 -24.18 1.37
C LEU A 295 26.35 -24.13 0.18
N PRO A 296 26.08 -24.83 -0.93
CA PRO A 296 26.91 -24.74 -2.13
C PRO A 296 26.60 -23.46 -2.92
N LEU A 297 27.66 -22.80 -3.38
CA LEU A 297 27.65 -21.75 -4.40
C LEU A 297 27.03 -22.31 -5.70
N ILE A 298 25.91 -21.76 -6.14
CA ILE A 298 25.36 -22.01 -7.48
C ILE A 298 25.95 -20.98 -8.43
N MET A 299 26.85 -21.45 -9.30
CA MET A 299 27.37 -20.74 -10.46
C MET A 299 26.28 -20.66 -11.54
N ILE A 300 25.85 -19.45 -11.88
CA ILE A 300 24.98 -19.19 -13.04
C ILE A 300 25.88 -19.11 -14.28
N GLY A 301 25.78 -20.12 -15.15
CA GLY A 301 26.42 -20.13 -16.46
C GLY A 301 25.64 -19.29 -17.46
N LEU A 302 26.30 -18.29 -18.03
CA LEU A 302 25.89 -17.57 -19.23
C LEU A 302 25.98 -18.51 -20.44
N PHE A 303 24.84 -18.87 -21.03
CA PHE A 303 24.79 -19.41 -22.39
C PHE A 303 24.55 -18.27 -23.37
N THR A 304 25.58 -17.94 -24.14
CA THR A 304 25.44 -17.24 -25.43
C THR A 304 25.42 -18.30 -26.53
N LYS A 305 24.49 -18.18 -27.48
CA LYS A 305 24.60 -18.82 -28.80
C LYS A 305 23.86 -17.98 -29.86
N ASN A 306 24.69 -17.55 -30.82
CA ASN A 306 24.49 -17.28 -32.25
C ASN A 306 23.10 -16.96 -32.77
#